data_AF-A0A9P1FF88-F1
#
_entry.id   AF-A0A9P1FF88-F1
#
_cell.length_a   1.000
_cell.length_b   1.000
_cell.length_c   1.000
_cell.angle_alpha   90.00
_cell.angle_beta   90.00
_cell.angle_gamma   90.00
#
_symmetry.space_group_name_H-M   'P 1'
#
loop_
_entity.id
_entity.type
_entity.pdbx_description
1 polymer ?
#
loop_
_entity_poly.entity_id
_entity_poly.type
_entity_poly.pdbx_seq_one_letter_code
_entity_poly.pdbx_strand_id
1 'polypeptide(L)'
;MGKASTPSIDPPQLKISVSKLFRVPGNVPARTLPPDGERGGMFAYQQINAAIATPGAFVHQPLLQREPLFEVEPPQQVVVVPGVVDNSAAIRRGKPRQSCLGLGSNCRCGSFVSKSKKQKDGAQAKKPGEADKVITQNRRARHNYEILDTLECGLQLVGSEVKSLRNGKVSLDEAYGRVKAGEVYLMGCDIAEYTEANQFNHDPRRPRKLLLHKREITKFANLALEKGLTLVPLKMYFKSGRAKVLMGIGRGKKTYDKRESLKKADSQRQIQRAMRQR
;
A
#
# COMPACT_ATOMS: atom_id res chain seq x y z
N MET A 1 39.09 60.15 3.97
CA MET A 1 38.54 59.45 5.15
C MET A 1 37.32 60.21 5.64
N GLY A 2 36.12 59.83 5.19
CA GLY A 2 34.85 60.43 5.62
C GLY A 2 33.87 59.32 5.94
N LYS A 3 33.45 59.22 7.20
CA LYS A 3 32.51 58.20 7.68
C LYS A 3 31.08 58.65 7.33
N ALA A 4 30.42 57.92 6.45
CA ALA A 4 28.98 58.10 6.22
C ALA A 4 28.21 57.26 7.25
N SER A 5 27.50 57.93 8.13
CA SER A 5 26.56 57.38 9.11
C SER A 5 25.33 56.79 8.42
N THR A 6 25.03 55.52 8.68
CA THR A 6 23.78 54.86 8.31
C THR A 6 22.63 55.33 9.21
N PRO A 7 21.44 55.69 8.69
CA PRO A 7 20.27 55.92 9.53
C PRO A 7 19.63 54.59 9.95
N SER A 8 19.42 54.43 11.27
CA SER A 8 18.63 53.37 11.89
C SER A 8 17.14 53.55 11.58
N ILE A 9 16.52 52.55 10.97
CA ILE A 9 15.07 52.49 10.77
C ILE A 9 14.49 51.70 11.94
N ASP A 10 13.71 52.35 12.79
CA ASP A 10 13.00 51.73 13.91
C ASP A 10 11.83 50.84 13.40
N PRO A 11 11.59 49.66 14.00
CA PRO A 11 10.42 48.84 13.66
C PRO A 11 9.12 49.42 14.26
N PRO A 12 7.96 49.28 13.57
CA PRO A 12 6.69 49.84 14.03
C PRO A 12 6.14 49.13 15.27
N GLN A 13 5.81 49.94 16.29
CA GLN A 13 5.16 49.53 17.54
C GLN A 13 3.69 49.12 17.29
N LEU A 14 3.41 47.82 17.32
CA LEU A 14 2.04 47.28 17.38
C LEU A 14 1.56 47.24 18.83
N LYS A 15 0.74 48.22 19.22
CA LYS A 15 -0.02 48.22 20.47
C LYS A 15 -1.15 47.19 20.35
N ILE A 16 -0.97 46.01 20.93
CA ILE A 16 -2.06 45.05 21.18
C ILE A 16 -2.25 44.94 22.68
N SER A 17 -3.38 45.45 23.16
CA SER A 17 -3.82 45.38 24.55
C SER A 17 -4.05 43.93 24.98
N VAL A 18 -3.24 43.45 25.92
CA VAL A 18 -3.41 42.16 26.60
C VAL A 18 -4.44 42.36 27.72
N SER A 19 -5.73 42.36 27.37
CA SER A 19 -6.82 42.35 28.37
C SER A 19 -8.09 41.62 27.93
N LYS A 20 -8.03 40.82 26.86
CA LYS A 20 -9.12 39.94 26.43
C LYS A 20 -8.61 38.56 26.07
N LEU A 21 -8.26 37.76 27.08
CA LEU A 21 -8.30 36.29 26.96
C LEU A 21 -8.36 35.64 28.36
N PHE A 22 -9.41 35.97 29.13
CA PHE A 22 -9.85 35.13 30.25
C PHE A 22 -11.37 35.04 30.18
N ARG A 23 -11.86 33.95 29.58
CA ARG A 23 -13.23 33.46 29.77
C ARG A 23 -13.28 31.98 29.45
N VAL A 24 -13.04 31.17 30.48
CA VAL A 24 -13.38 29.75 30.51
C VAL A 24 -14.91 29.67 30.64
N PRO A 25 -15.67 29.05 29.71
CA PRO A 25 -17.06 28.74 29.96
C PRO A 25 -17.16 27.52 30.89
N GLY A 26 -18.12 27.62 31.81
CA GLY A 26 -18.27 26.75 32.96
C GLY A 26 -18.86 25.37 32.70
N ASN A 27 -18.76 24.61 33.79
CA ASN A 27 -19.80 23.74 34.36
C ASN A 27 -20.07 22.40 33.65
N VAL A 28 -19.30 21.39 34.03
CA VAL A 28 -19.65 19.97 33.82
C VAL A 28 -20.35 19.48 35.10
N PRO A 29 -21.60 19.01 35.07
CA PRO A 29 -22.27 18.51 36.27
C PRO A 29 -21.68 17.16 36.69
N ALA A 30 -21.49 17.02 38.00
CA ALA A 30 -21.06 15.79 38.65
C ALA A 30 -22.02 14.64 38.33
N ARG A 31 -21.46 13.54 37.82
CA ARG A 31 -22.16 12.27 37.64
C ARG A 31 -22.39 11.65 39.02
N THR A 32 -23.64 11.48 39.38
CA THR A 32 -24.08 10.78 40.59
C THR A 32 -23.59 9.32 40.57
N LEU A 33 -22.93 8.91 41.64
CA LEU A 33 -22.75 7.50 42.00
C LEU A 33 -24.00 7.04 42.76
N PRO A 34 -24.58 5.86 42.49
CA PRO A 34 -25.59 5.30 43.38
C PRO A 34 -24.96 4.84 44.70
N PRO A 35 -25.69 4.93 45.82
CA PRO A 35 -25.25 4.44 47.11
C PRO A 35 -25.57 2.95 47.21
N ASP A 36 -24.61 2.15 47.67
CA ASP A 36 -24.92 0.92 48.39
C ASP A 36 -23.81 0.70 49.41
N GLY A 37 -24.23 0.58 50.67
CA GLY A 37 -23.35 0.46 51.81
C GLY A 37 -22.61 -0.87 51.81
N GLU A 38 -21.42 -0.86 52.42
CA GLU A 38 -21.11 -1.69 53.59
C GLU A 38 -19.62 -1.54 53.96
N ARG A 39 -19.37 -1.39 55.27
CA ARG A 39 -18.14 -1.76 56.01
C ARG A 39 -16.86 -1.01 55.56
N GLY A 40 -16.21 -0.14 56.32
CA GLY A 40 -16.10 0.02 57.76
C GLY A 40 -14.65 0.45 58.04
N GLY A 41 -14.46 1.57 58.75
CA GLY A 41 -13.26 1.92 59.51
C GLY A 41 -11.93 2.09 58.76
N MET A 42 -11.38 3.31 58.78
CA MET A 42 -10.08 3.60 59.44
C MET A 42 -9.68 5.07 59.23
N PHE A 43 -9.69 5.80 60.35
CA PHE A 43 -8.62 6.68 60.86
C PHE A 43 -7.82 7.52 59.84
N ALA A 44 -7.98 8.85 59.88
CA ALA A 44 -7.14 9.77 60.67
C ALA A 44 -5.69 9.84 60.14
N TYR A 45 -5.35 10.89 59.40
CA TYR A 45 -4.74 12.15 59.87
C TYR A 45 -3.25 12.02 60.27
N GLN A 46 -2.49 13.04 59.85
CA GLN A 46 -1.13 13.43 60.24
C GLN A 46 0.03 12.60 59.64
N GLN A 47 1.19 13.15 59.31
CA GLN A 47 1.77 14.49 59.13
C GLN A 47 3.23 14.22 58.65
N ILE A 48 3.95 15.29 58.34
CA ILE A 48 5.40 15.50 58.52
C ILE A 48 6.25 15.57 57.24
N ASN A 49 7.04 16.64 57.27
CA ASN A 49 7.76 17.35 56.23
C ASN A 49 9.19 16.84 55.98
N ALA A 50 9.70 17.20 54.79
CA ALA A 50 11.02 17.78 54.46
C ALA A 50 12.32 17.28 55.13
N ALA A 51 13.35 17.02 54.30
CA ALA A 51 14.70 17.62 54.36
C ALA A 51 15.73 16.77 53.56
N ILE A 52 16.40 17.31 52.53
CA ILE A 52 17.75 17.91 52.50
C ILE A 52 18.82 16.96 51.93
N ALA A 53 19.65 17.58 51.09
CA ALA A 53 20.71 17.06 50.23
C ALA A 53 21.92 16.41 50.93
N THR A 54 22.66 15.61 50.16
CA THR A 54 24.13 15.46 50.27
C THR A 54 24.75 15.26 48.87
N PRO A 55 25.88 15.92 48.54
CA PRO A 55 26.63 15.76 47.29
C PRO A 55 27.95 14.98 47.46
N GLY A 56 28.37 14.25 46.43
CA GLY A 56 29.79 14.08 46.03
C GLY A 56 30.62 12.90 46.60
N ALA A 57 31.02 11.98 45.70
CA ALA A 57 32.31 11.24 45.67
C ALA A 57 32.36 10.46 44.33
N PHE A 58 33.01 10.92 43.26
CA PHE A 58 34.45 10.82 42.93
C PHE A 58 35.01 9.39 43.02
N VAL A 59 35.21 8.68 41.89
CA VAL A 59 36.52 8.19 41.38
C VAL A 59 36.45 7.77 39.88
N HIS A 60 37.31 8.39 39.07
CA HIS A 60 38.10 7.89 37.91
C HIS A 60 38.12 6.35 37.68
N GLN A 61 38.19 5.72 36.49
CA GLN A 61 38.58 6.08 35.10
C GLN A 61 38.35 4.82 34.17
N PRO A 62 38.86 4.71 32.93
CA PRO A 62 38.23 4.98 31.63
C PRO A 62 38.06 3.73 30.71
N LEU A 63 37.73 3.96 29.43
CA LEU A 63 37.97 3.09 28.26
C LEU A 63 36.99 1.91 28.04
N LEU A 64 36.04 2.09 27.14
CA LEU A 64 36.12 1.57 25.76
C LEU A 64 34.75 1.65 25.08
N GLN A 65 34.74 2.42 24.00
CA GLN A 65 33.73 2.39 22.95
C GLN A 65 33.47 0.94 22.51
N ARG A 66 32.23 0.48 22.62
CA ARG A 66 31.66 -0.52 21.72
C ARG A 66 30.20 -0.16 21.47
N GLU A 67 30.02 0.78 20.54
CA GLU A 67 28.86 0.77 19.66
C GLU A 67 28.63 -0.67 19.17
N PRO A 68 27.43 -1.27 19.28
CA PRO A 68 27.14 -2.41 18.44
C PRO A 68 27.10 -1.88 17.01
N LEU A 69 28.21 -2.09 16.28
CA LEU A 69 28.25 -2.06 14.83
C LEU A 69 27.04 -2.86 14.34
N PHE A 70 25.99 -2.13 13.94
CA PHE A 70 24.95 -2.68 13.10
C PHE A 70 25.63 -2.93 11.76
N GLU A 71 26.20 -4.13 11.62
CA GLU A 71 26.73 -4.62 10.36
C GLU A 71 25.62 -4.52 9.34
N VAL A 72 25.70 -3.47 8.52
CA VAL A 72 25.04 -3.43 7.23
C VAL A 72 25.70 -4.54 6.44
N GLU A 73 25.06 -5.72 6.41
CA GLU A 73 25.45 -6.75 5.46
C GLU A 73 25.46 -6.10 4.06
N PRO A 74 26.63 -6.05 3.38
CA PRO A 74 26.63 -5.66 1.99
C PRO A 74 25.76 -6.66 1.23
N PRO A 75 24.98 -6.25 0.21
CA PRO A 75 24.24 -7.18 -0.61
C PRO A 75 25.24 -8.20 -1.17
N GLN A 76 25.08 -9.47 -0.77
CA GLN A 76 25.92 -10.56 -1.23
C GLN A 76 26.04 -10.48 -2.75
N GLN A 77 27.28 -10.37 -3.21
CA GLN A 77 27.61 -10.36 -4.62
C GLN A 77 27.05 -11.63 -5.25
N VAL A 78 26.31 -11.42 -6.33
CA VAL A 78 25.80 -12.45 -7.21
C VAL A 78 27.00 -13.21 -7.77
N VAL A 79 27.21 -14.45 -7.34
CA VAL A 79 28.08 -15.38 -8.07
C VAL A 79 27.29 -15.81 -9.30
N VAL A 80 27.60 -15.17 -10.42
CA VAL A 80 27.18 -15.61 -11.75
C VAL A 80 27.92 -16.91 -12.04
N VAL A 81 27.21 -18.02 -12.10
CA VAL A 81 27.73 -19.26 -12.70
C VAL A 81 27.50 -19.16 -14.20
N PRO A 82 28.55 -19.08 -15.05
CA PRO A 82 28.37 -19.06 -16.48
C PRO A 82 28.23 -20.50 -17.02
N GLY A 83 27.20 -20.69 -17.85
CA GLY A 83 27.20 -21.67 -18.93
C GLY A 83 26.73 -23.08 -18.58
N VAL A 84 25.56 -23.47 -19.11
CA VAL A 84 25.55 -24.51 -20.16
C VAL A 84 24.55 -24.09 -21.24
N VAL A 85 25.09 -24.08 -22.45
CA VAL A 85 24.53 -23.76 -23.75
C VAL A 85 23.68 -24.92 -24.27
N ASP A 86 22.65 -24.56 -25.02
CA ASP A 86 22.03 -25.27 -26.14
C ASP A 86 21.49 -26.69 -25.95
N ASN A 87 20.18 -26.82 -26.17
CA ASN A 87 19.67 -27.91 -27.00
C ASN A 87 18.52 -27.44 -27.87
N SER A 88 18.92 -27.06 -29.07
CA SER A 88 18.16 -26.90 -30.29
C SER A 88 17.17 -28.05 -30.52
N ALA A 89 15.97 -27.69 -30.95
CA ALA A 89 15.17 -28.45 -31.91
C ALA A 89 14.86 -29.93 -31.61
N ALA A 90 13.90 -30.20 -30.72
CA ALA A 90 13.12 -31.44 -30.78
C ALA A 90 11.90 -31.24 -31.70
N ILE A 91 12.10 -31.60 -32.96
CA ILE A 91 11.12 -31.68 -34.03
C ILE A 91 9.96 -32.59 -33.64
N ARG A 92 8.74 -32.08 -33.84
CA ARG A 92 7.48 -32.83 -33.80
C ARG A 92 7.59 -34.08 -34.68
N ARG A 93 7.51 -35.27 -34.11
CA ARG A 93 7.23 -36.51 -34.85
C ARG A 93 5.91 -37.08 -34.34
N GLY A 94 4.88 -36.96 -35.18
CA GLY A 94 3.64 -37.71 -35.02
C GLY A 94 3.94 -39.21 -35.09
N LYS A 95 3.30 -39.99 -34.21
CA LYS A 95 3.37 -41.45 -34.25
C LYS A 95 2.84 -41.95 -35.61
N PRO A 96 3.55 -42.83 -36.33
CA PRO A 96 2.97 -43.50 -37.49
C PRO A 96 1.92 -44.51 -37.00
N ARG A 97 0.76 -44.50 -37.67
CA ARG A 97 -0.25 -45.57 -37.55
C ARG A 97 0.37 -46.85 -38.10
N GLN A 98 0.56 -47.86 -37.25
CA GLN A 98 0.92 -49.20 -37.70
C GLN A 98 -0.24 -49.77 -38.52
N SER A 99 0.01 -49.99 -39.80
CA SER A 99 -0.78 -50.84 -40.68
C SER A 99 -0.41 -52.29 -40.40
N CYS A 100 -1.34 -53.07 -39.87
CA CYS A 100 -1.19 -54.51 -39.77
C CYS A 100 -1.49 -55.12 -41.15
N LEU A 101 -0.46 -55.63 -41.81
CA LEU A 101 -0.59 -56.59 -42.90
C LEU A 101 -0.62 -57.98 -42.26
N GLY A 102 -1.64 -58.78 -42.57
CA GLY A 102 -1.71 -60.17 -42.11
C GLY A 102 -3.09 -60.79 -42.32
N LEU A 103 -3.15 -61.74 -43.24
CA LEU A 103 -4.32 -62.49 -43.71
C LEU A 103 -4.99 -63.34 -42.62
N GLY A 104 -6.28 -63.63 -42.81
CA GLY A 104 -6.92 -64.82 -42.22
C GLY A 104 -8.23 -64.56 -41.48
N SER A 105 -9.33 -64.70 -42.22
CA SER A 105 -10.66 -65.18 -41.79
C SER A 105 -11.16 -64.89 -40.36
N ASN A 106 -12.23 -64.07 -40.34
CA ASN A 106 -13.35 -64.09 -39.39
C ASN A 106 -13.05 -63.75 -37.92
N CYS A 107 -13.09 -62.45 -37.61
CA CYS A 107 -13.65 -61.99 -36.35
C CYS A 107 -14.76 -60.96 -36.62
N ARG A 108 -15.99 -61.46 -36.49
CA ARG A 108 -17.20 -60.65 -36.33
C ARG A 108 -17.10 -59.90 -35.00
N CYS A 109 -16.93 -58.58 -35.06
CA CYS A 109 -17.42 -57.69 -34.01
C CYS A 109 -17.88 -56.40 -34.68
N GLY A 110 -19.12 -56.02 -34.39
CA GLY A 110 -19.91 -55.07 -35.15
C GLY A 110 -19.25 -53.71 -35.36
N SER A 111 -19.74 -53.02 -36.37
CA SER A 111 -19.46 -51.62 -36.67
C SER A 111 -19.82 -50.74 -35.48
N PHE A 112 -18.89 -50.61 -34.54
CA PHE A 112 -18.86 -49.51 -33.59
C PHE A 112 -18.40 -48.28 -34.38
N VAL A 113 -19.36 -47.61 -35.02
CA VAL A 113 -19.16 -46.25 -35.54
C VAL A 113 -18.94 -45.36 -34.33
N SER A 114 -17.69 -45.30 -33.86
CA SER A 114 -17.26 -44.31 -32.89
C SER A 114 -17.38 -42.96 -33.58
N LYS A 115 -18.52 -42.28 -33.37
CA LYS A 115 -18.62 -40.83 -33.53
C LYS A 115 -17.44 -40.24 -32.78
N SER A 116 -16.43 -39.80 -33.52
CA SER A 116 -15.33 -39.02 -33.01
C SER A 116 -15.93 -37.70 -32.50
N LYS A 117 -16.34 -37.68 -31.22
CA LYS A 117 -16.57 -36.46 -30.47
C LYS A 117 -15.23 -35.72 -30.46
N LYS A 118 -15.08 -34.81 -31.43
CA LYS A 118 -14.09 -33.75 -31.44
C LYS A 118 -14.14 -33.11 -30.06
N GLN A 119 -13.13 -33.38 -29.22
CA GLN A 119 -12.97 -32.73 -27.93
C GLN A 119 -12.81 -31.24 -28.23
N LYS A 120 -13.90 -30.48 -28.09
CA LYS A 120 -13.85 -29.03 -28.03
C LYS A 120 -13.21 -28.73 -26.68
N ASP A 121 -11.95 -28.31 -26.71
CA ASP A 121 -11.33 -27.64 -25.57
C ASP A 121 -12.30 -26.54 -25.12
N GLY A 122 -12.85 -26.72 -23.91
CA GLY A 122 -13.90 -25.89 -23.37
C GLY A 122 -13.35 -24.50 -23.03
N ALA A 123 -13.24 -23.64 -24.03
CA ALA A 123 -13.20 -22.21 -23.83
C ALA A 123 -14.54 -21.81 -23.19
N GLN A 124 -14.57 -21.72 -21.86
CA GLN A 124 -15.73 -21.25 -21.12
C GLN A 124 -16.09 -19.85 -21.62
N ALA A 125 -17.26 -19.74 -22.27
CA ALA A 125 -17.83 -18.48 -22.69
C ALA A 125 -18.02 -17.58 -21.46
N LYS A 126 -17.24 -16.50 -21.39
CA LYS A 126 -17.38 -15.46 -20.36
C LYS A 126 -18.79 -14.90 -20.47
N LYS A 127 -19.58 -15.04 -19.39
CA LYS A 127 -20.87 -14.35 -19.26
C LYS A 127 -20.63 -12.84 -19.47
N PRO A 128 -21.30 -12.19 -20.43
CA PRO A 128 -21.23 -10.75 -20.60
C PRO A 128 -22.05 -10.13 -19.47
N GLY A 129 -21.41 -9.47 -18.50
CA GLY A 129 -22.21 -8.70 -17.54
C GLY A 129 -21.63 -8.33 -16.18
N GLU A 130 -20.43 -8.79 -15.80
CA GLU A 130 -19.85 -8.28 -14.54
C GLU A 130 -19.05 -7.00 -14.84
N ALA A 131 -19.71 -5.85 -14.79
CA ALA A 131 -19.05 -4.56 -14.82
C ALA A 131 -18.05 -4.48 -13.65
N ASP A 132 -16.82 -4.01 -13.93
CA ASP A 132 -15.77 -3.91 -12.92
C ASP A 132 -16.21 -3.01 -11.76
N LYS A 133 -16.47 -3.61 -10.59
CA LYS A 133 -16.88 -2.87 -9.40
C LYS A 133 -15.66 -2.18 -8.77
N VAL A 134 -15.60 -0.86 -8.89
CA VAL A 134 -14.56 -0.06 -8.23
C VAL A 134 -14.80 -0.06 -6.73
N ILE A 135 -13.76 -0.38 -5.96
CA ILE A 135 -13.79 -0.39 -4.48
C ILE A 135 -13.39 0.99 -3.98
N THR A 136 -12.15 1.38 -4.29
CA THR A 136 -11.54 2.63 -3.82
C THR A 136 -10.64 3.21 -4.90
N GLN A 137 -10.60 4.53 -4.98
CA GLN A 137 -9.69 5.27 -5.86
C GLN A 137 -8.79 6.18 -5.02
N ASN A 138 -7.49 6.15 -5.30
CA ASN A 138 -6.53 7.04 -4.66
C ASN A 138 -6.54 8.41 -5.36
N ARG A 139 -7.32 9.34 -4.80
CA ARG A 139 -7.39 10.72 -5.33
C ARG A 139 -6.07 11.45 -5.07
N ARG A 140 -5.45 11.23 -3.91
CA ARG A 140 -4.20 11.86 -3.50
C ARG A 140 -3.05 11.55 -4.46
N ALA A 141 -2.97 10.32 -4.95
CA ALA A 141 -1.96 9.91 -5.94
C ALA A 141 -2.02 10.75 -7.23
N ARG A 142 -3.21 10.94 -7.81
CA ARG A 142 -3.39 11.70 -9.06
C ARG A 142 -3.02 13.18 -8.93
N HIS A 143 -3.23 13.75 -7.73
CA HIS A 143 -2.87 15.14 -7.44
C HIS A 143 -1.36 15.32 -7.19
N ASN A 144 -0.73 14.38 -6.47
CA ASN A 144 0.67 14.51 -6.07
C ASN A 144 1.66 14.04 -7.13
N TYR A 145 1.28 13.07 -7.95
CA TYR A 145 2.16 12.46 -8.93
C TYR A 145 1.66 12.72 -10.36
N GLU A 146 2.61 12.79 -11.28
CA GLU A 146 2.41 12.65 -12.71
C GLU A 146 2.63 11.19 -13.06
N ILE A 147 1.62 10.55 -13.65
CA ILE A 147 1.61 9.11 -13.90
C ILE A 147 2.16 8.89 -15.32
N LEU A 148 3.24 8.11 -15.42
CA LEU A 148 3.92 7.82 -16.68
C LEU A 148 3.39 6.53 -17.31
N ASP A 149 3.37 5.45 -16.53
CA ASP A 149 2.94 4.13 -16.97
C ASP A 149 2.03 3.50 -15.91
N THR A 150 1.14 2.61 -16.33
CA THR A 150 0.18 1.92 -15.46
C THR A 150 0.09 0.45 -15.78
N LEU A 151 0.05 -0.39 -14.73
CA LEU A 151 -0.14 -1.83 -14.84
C LEU A 151 -1.24 -2.34 -13.91
N GLU A 152 -1.97 -3.33 -14.40
CA GLU A 152 -2.97 -4.08 -13.62
C GLU A 152 -2.27 -5.22 -12.89
N CYS A 153 -2.33 -5.22 -11.56
CA CYS A 153 -1.71 -6.22 -10.70
C CYS A 153 -2.78 -7.02 -9.95
N GLY A 154 -2.54 -8.31 -9.75
CA GLY A 154 -3.26 -9.09 -8.74
C GLY A 154 -2.71 -8.82 -7.33
N LEU A 155 -3.52 -9.09 -6.30
CA LEU A 155 -3.11 -9.05 -4.90
C LEU A 155 -3.17 -10.44 -4.28
N GLN A 156 -2.21 -10.75 -3.41
CA GLN A 156 -2.32 -11.88 -2.49
C GLN A 156 -3.04 -11.44 -1.21
N LEU A 157 -4.32 -11.80 -1.10
CA LEU A 157 -5.18 -11.44 0.04
C LEU A 157 -5.60 -12.66 0.85
N VAL A 158 -5.89 -12.44 2.13
CA VAL A 158 -6.54 -13.40 3.02
C VAL A 158 -8.07 -13.27 2.90
N GLY A 159 -8.81 -14.34 3.22
CA GLY A 159 -10.27 -14.35 3.12
C GLY A 159 -10.96 -13.22 3.89
N SER A 160 -10.47 -12.88 5.10
CA SER A 160 -11.00 -11.77 5.90
C SER A 160 -10.80 -10.41 5.22
N GLU A 161 -9.66 -10.19 4.55
CA GLU A 161 -9.42 -8.98 3.75
C GLU A 161 -10.41 -8.85 2.58
N VAL A 162 -10.69 -9.96 1.88
CA VAL A 162 -11.63 -9.95 0.76
C VAL A 162 -13.03 -9.54 1.23
N LYS A 163 -13.43 -9.94 2.45
CA LYS A 163 -14.71 -9.52 3.05
C LYS A 163 -14.71 -8.04 3.41
N SER A 164 -13.65 -7.52 4.04
CA SER A 164 -13.50 -6.08 4.31
C SER A 164 -13.53 -5.24 3.03
N LEU A 165 -12.88 -5.71 1.96
CA LEU A 165 -12.90 -5.05 0.65
C LEU A 165 -14.29 -5.02 0.01
N ARG A 166 -15.09 -6.09 0.18
CA ARG A 166 -16.50 -6.09 -0.29
C ARG A 166 -17.35 -5.08 0.47
N ASN A 167 -17.03 -4.83 1.74
CA ASN A 167 -17.64 -3.79 2.56
C ASN A 167 -17.07 -2.39 2.25
N GLY A 168 -16.09 -2.26 1.35
CA GLY A 168 -15.48 -0.99 0.97
C GLY A 168 -14.54 -0.39 2.01
N LYS A 169 -14.16 -1.15 3.06
CA LYS A 169 -13.28 -0.68 4.13
C LYS A 169 -11.80 -0.82 3.74
N VAL A 170 -11.32 0.09 2.88
CA VAL A 170 -9.91 0.14 2.48
C VAL A 170 -9.44 1.57 2.20
N SER A 171 -8.25 1.89 2.67
CA SER A 171 -7.54 3.12 2.33
C SER A 171 -6.25 2.85 1.55
N LEU A 172 -6.02 3.68 0.54
CA LEU A 172 -4.83 3.65 -0.33
C LEU A 172 -3.97 4.91 -0.20
N ASP A 173 -4.30 5.82 0.72
CA ASP A 173 -3.73 7.17 0.73
C ASP A 173 -2.23 7.19 1.04
N GLU A 174 -1.77 6.28 1.90
CA GLU A 174 -0.37 6.12 2.30
C GLU A 174 0.33 4.96 1.57
N ALA A 175 -0.40 4.26 0.69
CA ALA A 175 0.08 3.03 0.09
C ALA A 175 1.10 3.30 -1.02
N TYR A 176 2.16 2.49 -1.07
CA TYR A 176 3.20 2.54 -2.09
C TYR A 176 3.75 1.16 -2.42
N GLY A 177 4.32 1.01 -3.60
CA GLY A 177 4.98 -0.22 -4.04
C GLY A 177 6.45 -0.24 -3.65
N ARG A 178 6.94 -1.37 -3.13
CA ARG A 178 8.35 -1.63 -2.89
C ARG A 178 8.78 -2.91 -3.59
N VAL A 179 9.92 -2.84 -4.28
CA VAL A 179 10.53 -4.01 -4.90
C VAL A 179 11.53 -4.61 -3.93
N LYS A 180 11.41 -5.91 -3.65
CA LYS A 180 12.32 -6.65 -2.77
C LYS A 180 12.55 -8.05 -3.37
N ALA A 181 13.81 -8.45 -3.53
CA ALA A 181 14.21 -9.77 -4.02
C ALA A 181 13.50 -10.22 -5.32
N GLY A 182 13.29 -9.31 -6.28
CA GLY A 182 12.64 -9.64 -7.55
C GLY A 182 11.12 -9.82 -7.46
N GLU A 183 10.51 -9.39 -6.35
CA GLU A 183 9.06 -9.37 -6.14
C GLU A 183 8.60 -7.95 -5.80
N VAL A 184 7.32 -7.66 -6.04
CA VAL A 184 6.73 -6.35 -5.74
C VAL A 184 5.72 -6.50 -4.61
N TYR A 185 5.88 -5.69 -3.58
CA TYR A 185 4.98 -5.63 -2.43
C TYR A 185 4.28 -4.29 -2.37
N LEU A 186 3.01 -4.31 -2.00
CA LEU A 186 2.23 -3.14 -1.64
C LEU A 186 2.35 -2.94 -0.12
N MET A 187 2.92 -1.81 0.27
CA MET A 187 3.12 -1.41 1.67
C MET A 187 2.24 -0.20 1.98
N GLY A 188 1.82 -0.03 3.25
CA GLY A 188 1.00 1.10 3.67
C GLY A 188 -0.44 1.10 3.15
N CYS A 189 -0.90 -0.02 2.58
CA CYS A 189 -2.31 -0.23 2.28
C CYS A 189 -3.01 -0.67 3.58
N ASP A 190 -4.04 0.08 3.97
CA ASP A 190 -4.80 -0.18 5.18
C ASP A 190 -6.13 -0.83 4.81
N ILE A 191 -6.30 -2.10 5.19
CA ILE A 191 -7.56 -2.82 5.04
C ILE A 191 -8.06 -3.08 6.45
N ALA A 192 -9.22 -2.50 6.80
CA ALA A 192 -9.74 -2.66 8.14
C ALA A 192 -10.08 -4.13 8.41
N GLU A 193 -9.95 -4.54 9.67
CA GLU A 193 -10.35 -5.88 10.10
C GLU A 193 -11.83 -6.15 9.80
N TYR A 194 -12.14 -7.42 9.56
CA TYR A 194 -13.51 -7.86 9.37
C TYR A 194 -14.09 -8.26 10.72
N THR A 195 -15.09 -7.50 11.18
CA THR A 195 -15.71 -7.68 12.51
C THR A 195 -16.19 -9.10 12.76
N GLU A 196 -16.76 -9.77 11.75
CA GLU A 196 -17.30 -11.12 11.89
C GLU A 196 -16.25 -12.24 11.76
N ALA A 197 -14.97 -11.94 11.49
CA ALA A 197 -13.91 -12.96 11.43
C ALA A 197 -13.30 -13.30 12.80
N ASN A 198 -13.46 -12.43 13.81
CA ASN A 198 -13.04 -12.59 15.21
C ASN A 198 -11.59 -13.12 15.36
N GLN A 199 -11.40 -14.45 15.44
CA GLN A 199 -10.09 -15.10 15.58
C GLN A 199 -9.25 -15.17 14.28
N PHE A 200 -9.88 -15.06 13.10
CA PHE A 200 -9.20 -15.15 11.79
C PHE A 200 -8.89 -13.77 11.18
N ASN A 201 -8.70 -12.77 12.06
CA ASN A 201 -8.33 -11.43 11.65
C ASN A 201 -6.87 -11.36 11.19
N HIS A 202 -6.57 -10.31 10.44
CA HIS A 202 -5.27 -10.02 9.86
C HIS A 202 -4.81 -8.65 10.34
N ASP A 203 -3.50 -8.40 10.34
CA ASP A 203 -2.98 -7.05 10.55
C ASP A 203 -3.39 -6.13 9.37
N PRO A 204 -4.09 -5.01 9.64
CA PRO A 204 -4.54 -4.07 8.62
C PRO A 204 -3.46 -3.54 7.68
N ARG A 205 -2.25 -3.27 8.22
CA ARG A 205 -1.15 -2.61 7.50
C ARG A 205 -0.09 -3.60 6.98
N ARG A 206 -0.38 -4.89 7.01
CA ARG A 206 0.56 -5.92 6.55
C ARG A 206 1.02 -5.68 5.10
N PRO A 207 2.28 -5.98 4.75
CA PRO A 207 2.75 -5.92 3.37
C PRO A 207 2.08 -7.02 2.53
N ARG A 208 1.55 -6.64 1.36
CA ARG A 208 0.82 -7.56 0.47
C ARG A 208 1.60 -7.78 -0.82
N LYS A 209 1.82 -9.03 -1.21
CA LYS A 209 2.50 -9.36 -2.45
C LYS A 209 1.61 -9.04 -3.66
N LEU A 210 2.20 -8.39 -4.67
CA LEU A 210 1.57 -8.15 -5.96
C LEU A 210 1.90 -9.30 -6.91
N LEU A 211 0.88 -9.78 -7.62
CA LEU A 211 0.97 -10.86 -8.59
C LEU A 211 1.07 -10.23 -9.98
N LEU A 212 2.27 -10.29 -10.55
CA LEU A 212 2.69 -9.68 -11.82
C LEU A 212 3.46 -10.70 -12.67
N HIS A 213 3.53 -10.48 -13.99
CA HIS A 213 4.40 -11.29 -14.83
C HIS A 213 5.88 -10.93 -14.64
N LYS A 214 6.78 -11.91 -14.80
CA LYS A 214 8.23 -11.72 -14.61
C LYS A 214 8.81 -10.54 -15.40
N ARG A 215 8.37 -10.36 -16.67
CA ARG A 215 8.80 -9.25 -17.54
C ARG A 215 8.34 -7.88 -17.03
N GLU A 216 7.13 -7.82 -16.49
CA GLU A 216 6.57 -6.60 -15.90
C GLU A 216 7.32 -6.23 -14.62
N ILE A 217 7.62 -7.22 -13.78
CA ILE A 217 8.39 -7.03 -12.55
C ILE A 217 9.76 -6.44 -12.87
N THR A 218 10.49 -6.98 -13.86
CA THR A 218 11.80 -6.43 -14.26
C THR A 218 11.70 -4.99 -14.78
N LYS A 219 10.66 -4.69 -15.58
CA LYS A 219 10.42 -3.33 -16.08
C LYS A 219 10.18 -2.35 -14.92
N PHE A 220 9.32 -2.73 -13.99
CA PHE A 220 8.95 -1.90 -12.84
C PHE A 220 10.08 -1.77 -11.82
N ALA A 221 10.88 -2.82 -11.63
CA ALA A 221 12.07 -2.78 -10.80
C ALA A 221 13.09 -1.76 -11.34
N ASN A 222 13.37 -1.79 -12.64
CA ASN A 222 14.30 -0.84 -13.26
C ASN A 222 13.81 0.61 -13.14
N LEU A 223 12.52 0.84 -13.39
CA LEU A 223 11.92 2.18 -13.28
C LEU A 223 11.82 2.68 -11.84
N ALA A 224 11.60 1.79 -10.87
CA ALA A 224 11.58 2.15 -9.45
C ALA A 224 12.97 2.47 -8.88
N LEU A 225 14.03 1.94 -9.49
CA LEU A 225 15.42 2.26 -9.12
C LEU A 225 15.86 3.63 -9.68
N GLU A 226 15.20 4.12 -10.73
CA GLU A 226 15.48 5.42 -11.30
C GLU A 226 15.12 6.55 -10.31
N LYS A 227 16.02 7.52 -10.16
CA LYS A 227 15.87 8.58 -9.15
C LYS A 227 14.63 9.43 -9.45
N GLY A 228 13.73 9.51 -8.46
CA GLY A 228 12.57 10.39 -8.49
C GLY A 228 11.28 9.76 -9.07
N LEU A 229 11.31 8.47 -9.38
CA LEU A 229 10.12 7.69 -9.71
C LEU A 229 9.68 6.84 -8.51
N THR A 230 8.38 6.72 -8.33
CA THR A 230 7.79 5.92 -7.24
C THR A 230 6.63 5.07 -7.76
N LEU A 231 6.46 3.90 -7.15
CA LEU A 231 5.33 3.00 -7.41
C LEU A 231 4.16 3.39 -6.53
N VAL A 232 3.05 3.80 -7.15
CA VAL A 232 1.88 4.33 -6.44
C VAL A 232 0.60 3.61 -6.90
N PRO A 233 -0.25 3.13 -5.99
CA PRO A 233 -1.55 2.56 -6.35
C PRO A 233 -2.54 3.66 -6.72
N LEU A 234 -3.26 3.46 -7.83
CA LEU A 234 -4.22 4.42 -8.37
C LEU A 234 -5.67 4.04 -8.04
N LYS A 235 -6.04 2.78 -8.24
CA LYS A 235 -7.39 2.29 -7.96
C LYS A 235 -7.37 0.80 -7.59
N MET A 236 -8.32 0.41 -6.76
CA MET A 236 -8.65 -0.98 -6.47
C MET A 236 -10.05 -1.31 -6.98
N TYR A 237 -10.20 -2.45 -7.64
CA TYR A 237 -11.47 -2.88 -8.22
C TYR A 237 -11.57 -4.40 -8.24
N PHE A 238 -12.80 -4.90 -8.31
CA PHE A 238 -13.09 -6.30 -8.57
C PHE A 238 -13.26 -6.53 -10.07
N LYS A 239 -12.57 -7.55 -10.59
CA LYS A 239 -12.70 -8.03 -11.96
C LYS A 239 -12.86 -9.54 -11.95
N SER A 240 -14.00 -10.03 -12.43
CA SER A 240 -14.36 -11.46 -12.39
C SER A 240 -14.21 -12.07 -10.98
N GLY A 241 -14.76 -11.39 -9.97
CA GLY A 241 -14.71 -11.82 -8.57
C GLY A 241 -13.35 -11.71 -7.85
N ARG A 242 -12.26 -11.29 -8.54
CA ARG A 242 -10.92 -11.13 -7.94
C ARG A 242 -10.58 -9.66 -7.74
N ALA A 243 -9.95 -9.33 -6.61
CA ALA A 243 -9.46 -7.99 -6.35
C ALA A 243 -8.20 -7.72 -7.19
N LYS A 244 -8.19 -6.58 -7.88
CA LYS A 244 -7.07 -6.07 -8.66
C LYS A 244 -6.72 -4.66 -8.24
N VAL A 245 -5.46 -4.32 -8.37
CA VAL A 245 -4.93 -2.96 -8.16
C VAL A 245 -4.38 -2.47 -9.47
N LEU A 246 -4.72 -1.24 -9.86
CA LEU A 246 -3.98 -0.53 -10.88
C LEU A 246 -2.81 0.20 -10.21
N MET A 247 -1.59 -0.26 -10.46
CA MET A 247 -0.37 0.41 -10.04
C MET A 247 0.09 1.37 -11.12
N GLY A 248 0.62 2.52 -10.72
CA GLY A 248 1.25 3.48 -11.62
C GLY A 248 2.68 3.77 -11.19
N ILE A 249 3.53 4.07 -12.18
CA ILE A 249 4.81 4.72 -11.95
C ILE A 249 4.58 6.22 -12.01
N GLY A 250 4.89 6.90 -10.90
CA GLY A 250 4.63 8.31 -10.72
C GLY A 250 5.92 9.10 -10.51
N ARG A 251 6.03 10.25 -11.15
CA ARG A 251 6.98 11.30 -10.77
C ARG A 251 6.29 12.29 -9.85
N GLY A 252 6.95 12.71 -8.77
CA GLY A 252 6.39 13.74 -7.89
C GLY A 252 6.24 15.08 -8.61
N LYS A 253 5.03 15.67 -8.58
CA LYS A 253 4.77 17.00 -9.15
C LYS A 253 5.39 18.09 -8.27
N LYS A 254 5.92 19.14 -8.88
CA LYS A 254 6.38 20.33 -8.14
C LYS A 254 5.18 21.14 -7.67
N THR A 255 5.39 21.97 -6.65
CA THR A 255 4.33 22.86 -6.11
C THR A 255 3.78 23.83 -7.16
N TYR A 256 4.61 24.29 -8.09
CA TYR A 256 4.18 25.11 -9.23
C TYR A 256 3.16 24.37 -10.10
N ASP A 257 3.51 23.16 -10.55
CA ASP A 257 2.65 22.32 -11.41
C ASP A 257 1.33 21.96 -10.70
N LYS A 258 1.37 21.72 -9.39
CA LYS A 258 0.17 21.48 -8.58
C LYS A 258 -0.78 22.68 -8.62
N ARG A 259 -0.28 23.90 -8.44
CA ARG A 259 -1.09 25.13 -8.50
C ARG A 259 -1.71 25.33 -9.88
N GLU A 260 -0.96 25.08 -10.94
CA GLU A 260 -1.48 25.18 -12.31
C GLU A 260 -2.58 24.16 -12.59
N SER A 261 -2.38 22.90 -12.20
CA SER A 261 -3.39 21.84 -12.35
C SER A 261 -4.69 22.13 -11.59
N LEU A 262 -4.58 22.74 -10.40
CA LEU A 262 -5.74 23.15 -9.61
C LEU A 262 -6.50 24.30 -10.29
N LYS A 263 -5.77 25.34 -10.74
CA LYS A 263 -6.37 26.46 -11.50
C LYS A 263 -7.13 25.96 -12.72
N LYS A 264 -6.51 25.09 -13.53
CA LYS A 264 -7.14 24.48 -14.71
C LYS A 264 -8.41 23.69 -14.35
N ALA A 265 -8.34 22.87 -13.30
CA ALA A 265 -9.49 22.08 -12.85
C ALA A 265 -10.64 22.96 -12.35
N ASP A 266 -10.33 24.04 -11.63
CA ASP A 266 -11.34 24.97 -11.12
C ASP A 266 -11.99 25.79 -12.25
N SER A 267 -11.20 26.31 -13.19
CA SER A 267 -11.72 26.97 -14.40
C SER A 267 -12.63 26.03 -15.20
N GLN A 268 -12.22 24.76 -15.38
CA GLN A 268 -13.04 23.79 -16.11
C GLN A 268 -14.35 23.46 -15.39
N ARG A 269 -14.35 23.36 -14.04
CA ARG A 269 -15.58 23.19 -13.26
C ARG A 269 -16.50 24.40 -13.37
N GLN A 270 -15.97 25.63 -13.39
CA GLN A 270 -16.78 26.85 -13.57
C GLN A 270 -17.46 26.86 -14.94
N ILE A 271 -16.72 26.56 -16.01
CA ILE A 271 -17.25 26.46 -17.37
C ILE A 271 -18.35 25.39 -17.45
N GLN A 272 -18.13 24.19 -16.88
CA GLN A 272 -19.13 23.13 -16.85
C GLN A 272 -20.40 23.52 -16.08
N ARG A 273 -20.28 24.28 -14.99
CA ARG A 273 -21.44 24.80 -14.24
C ARG A 273 -22.24 25.80 -15.05
N ALA A 274 -21.57 26.75 -15.72
CA ALA A 274 -22.22 27.74 -16.58
C ALA A 274 -22.94 27.08 -17.78
N MET A 275 -22.34 26.05 -18.38
CA MET A 275 -22.96 25.31 -19.48
C MET A 275 -24.19 24.49 -19.05
N ARG A 276 -24.25 24.01 -17.79
CA ARG A 276 -25.41 23.25 -17.27
C ARG A 276 -26.59 24.15 -16.88
N GLN A 277 -26.35 25.44 -16.63
CA GLN A 277 -27.38 26.41 -16.21
C GLN A 277 -28.09 27.11 -17.38
N ARG A 278 -27.61 26.93 -18.62
CA ARG A 278 -28.31 27.32 -19.85
C ARG A 278 -29.11 26.15 -20.38
#